data_AF-Q7VBQ3-F1
#
_entry.id   AF-Q7VBQ3-F1
#
_cell.length_a   1.000
_cell.length_b   1.000
_cell.length_c   1.000
_cell.angle_alpha   90.00
_cell.angle_beta   90.00
_cell.angle_gamma   90.00
#
_symmetry.space_group_name_H-M   'P 1'
#
loop_
_entity.id
_entity.type
_entity.pdbx_description
1 polymer ?
#
loop_
_entity_poly.entity_id
_entity_poly.type
_entity_poly.pdbx_seq_one_letter_code
_entity_poly.pdbx_strand_id
1 'polypeptide(L)'
;MNLRISLILILITMFNLTKVVLPANNLAIDKINTFNSLMNNINKEFYRNNIPQVCIDSKKISSLIKNNLESLNKIEPHYHWNEIKDLMEFIPEQLCRE
;
A
#
# COMPACT_ATOMS: atom_id res chain seq x y z
N MET A 1 7.38 48.84 -8.86
CA MET A 1 7.46 47.43 -9.31
C MET A 1 8.11 46.65 -8.18
N ASN A 2 7.35 45.98 -7.29
CA ASN A 2 7.85 45.02 -6.27
C ASN A 2 6.82 44.54 -5.22
N LEU A 3 5.53 44.90 -5.29
CA LEU A 3 4.52 44.28 -4.42
C LEU A 3 3.91 42.99 -5.00
N ARG A 4 3.80 42.90 -6.34
CA ARG A 4 3.17 41.73 -7.01
C ARG A 4 4.06 40.48 -7.01
N ILE A 5 5.38 40.64 -6.97
CA ILE A 5 6.34 39.53 -6.94
C ILE A 5 6.34 38.85 -5.56
N SER A 6 6.22 39.60 -4.46
CA SER A 6 6.14 39.03 -3.11
C SER A 6 4.87 38.18 -2.88
N LEU A 7 3.74 38.57 -3.45
CA LEU A 7 2.48 37.82 -3.31
C LEU A 7 2.52 36.46 -4.02
N ILE A 8 3.18 36.40 -5.18
CA ILE A 8 3.37 35.16 -5.94
C ILE A 8 4.31 34.20 -5.18
N LEU A 9 5.39 34.72 -4.59
CA LEU A 9 6.31 33.92 -3.76
C LEU A 9 5.64 33.34 -2.50
N ILE A 10 4.77 34.09 -1.84
CA ILE A 10 3.99 33.62 -0.68
C ILE A 10 2.99 32.53 -1.08
N LEU A 11 2.35 32.67 -2.25
CA LEU A 11 1.43 31.64 -2.76
C LEU A 11 2.18 30.36 -3.16
N ILE A 12 3.39 30.44 -3.72
CA ILE A 12 4.20 29.28 -4.07
C ILE A 12 4.70 28.54 -2.81
N THR A 13 5.09 29.25 -1.75
CA THR A 13 5.49 28.60 -0.49
C THR A 13 4.30 27.96 0.22
N MET A 14 3.13 28.61 0.23
CA MET A 14 1.88 28.04 0.75
C MET A 14 1.40 26.81 -0.06
N PHE A 15 1.53 26.83 -1.38
CA PHE A 15 1.16 25.70 -2.26
C PHE A 15 2.11 24.51 -2.11
N ASN A 16 3.39 24.76 -1.81
CA ASN A 16 4.34 23.70 -1.47
C ASN A 16 4.13 23.15 -0.05
N LEU A 17 3.75 23.98 0.93
CA LEU A 17 3.40 23.54 2.29
C LEU A 17 2.13 22.68 2.32
N THR A 18 1.13 23.00 1.51
CA THR A 18 -0.13 22.22 1.42
C THR A 18 0.06 20.88 0.68
N LYS A 19 1.00 20.78 -0.26
CA LYS A 19 1.37 19.48 -0.87
C LYS A 19 2.16 18.57 0.06
N VAL A 20 2.87 19.12 1.05
CA VAL A 20 3.73 18.36 1.97
C VAL A 20 2.96 17.76 3.15
N VAL A 21 1.71 18.18 3.37
CA VAL A 21 0.85 17.63 4.44
C VAL A 21 -0.47 17.13 3.84
N LEU A 22 -0.41 16.35 2.76
CA LEU A 22 -1.29 15.18 2.71
C LEU A 22 -0.79 14.29 3.85
N PRO A 23 -1.58 14.07 4.91
CA PRO A 23 -1.04 13.47 6.13
C PRO A 23 -0.50 12.11 5.73
N ALA A 24 0.76 11.82 6.04
CA ALA A 24 1.38 10.52 5.77
C ALA A 24 0.50 9.35 6.27
N ASN A 25 -0.37 9.64 7.24
CA ASN A 25 -1.46 8.79 7.70
C ASN A 25 -2.43 8.35 6.59
N ASN A 26 -2.88 9.24 5.69
CA ASN A 26 -3.79 8.89 4.59
C ASN A 26 -3.14 7.90 3.63
N LEU A 27 -1.87 8.13 3.26
CA LEU A 27 -1.15 7.24 2.35
C LEU A 27 -0.98 5.84 2.95
N ALA A 28 -0.68 5.75 4.24
CA ALA A 28 -0.48 4.50 4.92
C ALA A 28 -1.82 3.77 5.21
N ILE A 29 -2.90 4.50 5.49
CA ILE A 29 -4.28 3.97 5.52
C ILE A 29 -4.67 3.38 4.17
N ASP A 30 -4.33 4.05 3.06
CA ASP A 30 -4.58 3.52 1.71
C ASP A 30 -3.85 2.20 1.47
N LYS A 31 -2.67 1.99 2.06
CA LYS A 31 -1.95 0.71 1.99
C LYS A 31 -2.68 -0.40 2.74
N ILE A 32 -3.19 -0.12 3.94
CA ILE A 32 -4.00 -1.08 4.71
C ILE A 32 -5.29 -1.42 3.97
N ASN A 33 -5.99 -0.42 3.41
CA ASN A 33 -7.19 -0.65 2.62
C ASN A 33 -6.91 -1.50 1.38
N THR A 34 -5.78 -1.25 0.71
CA THR A 34 -5.32 -2.06 -0.44
C THR A 34 -5.03 -3.49 -0.01
N PHE A 35 -4.31 -3.69 1.10
CA PHE A 35 -4.05 -5.01 1.67
C PHE A 35 -5.35 -5.78 1.96
N ASN A 36 -6.29 -5.16 2.67
CA ASN A 36 -7.57 -5.77 3.02
C ASN A 36 -8.40 -6.14 1.79
N SER A 37 -8.42 -5.25 0.78
CA SER A 37 -9.12 -5.50 -0.48
C SER A 37 -8.53 -6.71 -1.22
N LEU A 38 -7.19 -6.78 -1.35
CA LEU A 38 -6.51 -7.90 -1.98
C LEU A 38 -6.73 -9.21 -1.21
N MET A 39 -6.68 -9.18 0.13
CA MET A 39 -6.91 -10.37 0.95
C MET A 39 -8.33 -10.91 0.78
N ASN A 40 -9.33 -10.02 0.75
CA ASN A 40 -10.70 -10.40 0.46
C ASN A 40 -10.85 -10.98 -0.95
N ASN A 41 -10.12 -10.43 -1.93
CA ASN A 41 -10.13 -10.97 -3.29
C ASN A 41 -9.50 -12.37 -3.37
N ILE A 42 -8.37 -12.61 -2.69
CA ILE A 42 -7.76 -13.94 -2.56
C ILE A 42 -8.78 -14.93 -2.01
N ASN A 43 -9.43 -14.59 -0.90
CA ASN A 43 -10.43 -15.48 -0.28
C ASN A 43 -11.56 -15.82 -1.26
N LYS A 44 -12.13 -14.81 -1.91
CA LYS A 44 -13.21 -14.97 -2.88
C LYS A 44 -12.81 -15.80 -4.10
N GLU A 45 -11.65 -15.52 -4.68
CA GLU A 45 -11.18 -16.18 -5.90
C GLU A 45 -10.67 -17.59 -5.63
N PHE A 46 -10.16 -17.86 -4.42
CA PHE A 46 -9.85 -19.21 -3.95
C PHE A 46 -11.11 -20.08 -3.91
N TYR A 47 -12.22 -19.62 -3.36
CA TYR A 47 -13.51 -20.35 -3.38
C TYR A 47 -14.07 -20.57 -4.78
N ARG A 48 -13.67 -19.74 -5.75
CA ARG A 48 -14.06 -19.86 -7.16
C ARG A 48 -13.12 -20.76 -7.96
N ASN A 49 -12.10 -21.34 -7.33
CA ASN A 49 -11.01 -22.08 -7.98
C ASN A 49 -10.26 -21.26 -9.04
N ASN A 50 -10.26 -19.93 -8.93
CA ASN A 50 -9.52 -19.04 -9.81
C ASN A 50 -8.08 -18.87 -9.28
N ILE A 51 -7.32 -19.97 -9.33
CA ILE A 51 -5.94 -20.03 -8.82
C ILE A 51 -5.05 -18.96 -9.45
N PRO A 52 -5.07 -18.70 -10.78
CA PRO A 52 -4.21 -17.66 -11.37
C PRO A 52 -4.38 -16.28 -10.72
N GLN A 53 -5.63 -15.88 -10.38
CA GLN A 53 -5.87 -14.60 -9.72
C GLN A 53 -5.37 -14.59 -8.27
N VAL A 54 -5.54 -15.70 -7.55
CA VAL A 54 -4.97 -15.89 -6.20
C VAL A 54 -3.45 -15.70 -6.22
N CYS A 55 -2.76 -16.27 -7.21
CA CYS A 55 -1.32 -16.10 -7.41
C CYS A 55 -0.95 -14.62 -7.60
N ILE A 56 -1.64 -13.94 -8.51
CA ILE A 56 -1.38 -12.55 -8.87
C ILE A 56 -1.54 -11.65 -7.64
N ASP A 57 -2.62 -11.82 -6.89
CA ASP A 57 -2.89 -10.97 -5.74
C ASP A 57 -1.99 -11.29 -4.56
N SER A 58 -1.60 -12.56 -4.35
CA SER A 58 -0.60 -12.92 -3.34
C SER A 58 0.74 -12.25 -3.60
N LYS A 59 1.22 -12.25 -4.86
CA LYS A 59 2.42 -11.49 -5.27
C LYS A 59 2.30 -9.98 -5.04
N LYS A 60 1.11 -9.42 -5.28
CA LYS A 60 0.87 -7.99 -5.00
C LYS A 60 0.93 -7.71 -3.51
N ILE A 61 0.38 -8.58 -2.67
CA ILE A 61 0.42 -8.43 -1.22
C ILE A 61 1.85 -8.51 -0.70
N SER A 62 2.63 -9.51 -1.10
CA SER A 62 4.03 -9.62 -0.65
C SER A 62 4.85 -8.40 -1.05
N SER A 63 4.68 -7.91 -2.29
CA SER A 63 5.31 -6.68 -2.77
C SER A 63 4.83 -5.43 -2.00
N LEU A 64 3.53 -5.32 -1.72
CA LEU A 64 2.96 -4.24 -0.93
C LEU A 64 3.58 -4.20 0.47
N ILE A 65 3.66 -5.34 1.16
CA ILE A 65 4.25 -5.43 2.50
C ILE A 65 5.74 -5.10 2.44
N LYS A 66 6.49 -5.73 1.55
CA LYS A 66 7.94 -5.51 1.39
C LYS A 66 8.29 -4.03 1.20
N ASN A 67 7.52 -3.32 0.38
CA ASN A 67 7.77 -1.92 0.06
C ASN A 67 7.25 -0.93 1.12
N ASN A 68 6.42 -1.37 2.07
CA ASN A 68 5.73 -0.49 3.02
C ASN A 68 5.79 -1.00 4.47
N LEU A 69 6.72 -1.90 4.80
CA LEU A 69 6.75 -2.60 6.08
C LEU A 69 6.75 -1.65 7.28
N GLU A 70 7.54 -0.58 7.25
CA GLU A 70 7.63 0.38 8.35
C GLU A 70 6.32 1.15 8.57
N SER A 71 5.67 1.58 7.48
CA SER A 71 4.40 2.33 7.59
C SER A 71 3.24 1.42 7.98
N LEU A 72 3.23 0.17 7.52
CA LEU A 72 2.27 -0.84 7.94
C LEU A 72 2.41 -1.19 9.43
N ASN A 73 3.65 -1.39 9.91
CA ASN A 73 3.93 -1.62 11.34
C ASN A 73 3.49 -0.45 12.22
N LYS A 74 3.58 0.79 11.73
CA LYS A 74 3.13 1.98 12.47
C LYS A 74 1.62 2.05 12.64
N ILE A 75 0.84 1.59 11.66
CA ILE A 75 -0.62 1.63 11.72
C ILE A 75 -1.17 0.40 12.43
N GLU A 76 -0.71 -0.79 12.04
CA GLU A 76 -1.16 -2.06 12.58
C GLU A 76 0.04 -2.82 13.15
N PRO A 77 0.55 -2.43 14.34
CA PRO A 77 1.72 -3.05 14.96
C PRO A 77 1.48 -4.49 15.43
N HIS A 78 0.21 -4.91 15.51
CA HIS A 78 -0.18 -6.23 16.00
C HIS A 78 -0.13 -7.31 14.92
N TYR A 79 0.02 -6.93 13.65
CA TYR A 79 0.11 -7.89 12.56
C TYR A 79 1.55 -8.40 12.43
N HIS A 80 1.69 -9.71 12.26
CA HIS A 80 2.96 -10.36 11.96
C HIS A 80 3.31 -10.18 10.47
N TRP A 81 3.60 -8.94 10.07
CA TRP A 81 3.73 -8.56 8.66
C TRP A 81 4.77 -9.38 7.88
N ASN A 82 5.87 -9.78 8.51
CA ASN A 82 6.87 -10.64 7.88
C ASN A 82 6.31 -12.04 7.62
N GLU A 83 5.61 -12.66 8.59
CA GLU A 83 4.99 -13.98 8.42
C GLU A 83 3.90 -13.94 7.35
N ILE A 84 3.09 -12.87 7.31
CA ILE A 84 2.08 -12.65 6.27
C ILE A 84 2.76 -12.55 4.90
N LYS A 85 3.83 -11.75 4.78
CA LYS A 85 4.59 -11.62 3.53
C LYS A 85 5.14 -12.97 3.07
N ASP A 86 5.77 -13.73 3.97
CA ASP A 86 6.36 -15.02 3.65
C ASP A 86 5.28 -16.03 3.19
N LEU A 87 4.11 -16.04 3.84
CA LEU A 87 2.97 -16.84 3.39
C LEU A 87 2.51 -16.44 1.98
N MET A 88 2.47 -15.14 1.69
CA MET A 88 2.04 -14.62 0.39
C MET A 88 3.07 -14.86 -0.72
N GLU A 89 4.36 -14.99 -0.38
CA GLU A 89 5.41 -15.44 -1.30
C GLU A 89 5.32 -16.95 -1.56
N PHE A 90 4.96 -17.73 -0.54
CA PHE A 90 4.81 -19.18 -0.64
C PHE A 90 3.62 -19.63 -1.49
N ILE A 91 2.49 -18.91 -1.46
CA ILE A 91 1.29 -19.27 -2.22
C ILE A 91 1.58 -19.45 -3.72
N PRO A 92 2.20 -18.47 -4.42
CA PRO A 92 2.63 -18.63 -5.80
C PRO A 92 3.48 -19.87 -6.04
N GLU A 93 4.49 -20.11 -5.20
CA GLU A 93 5.40 -21.25 -5.35
C GLU A 93 4.68 -22.60 -5.28
N GLN A 94 3.64 -22.71 -4.45
CA GLN A 94 2.91 -23.96 -4.27
C GLN A 94 1.78 -24.17 -5.27
N LEU A 95 1.03 -23.13 -5.58
CA LEU A 95 -0.22 -23.25 -6.33
C LEU A 95 -0.06 -22.90 -7.80
N CYS A 96 0.98 -22.16 -8.14
CA CYS A 96 1.14 -21.53 -9.45
C CYS A 96 2.38 -22.14 -10.08
N ARG A 97 2.16 -23.03 -11.05
CA ARG A 97 3.26 -23.55 -11.88
C ARG A 97 3.76 -22.38 -12.74
N GLU A 98 4.80 -21.70 -12.27
CA GLU A 98 5.62 -20.82 -13.09
C GLU A 98 6.58 -21.64 -13.96
#